data_AF-A0A162WCR4-F1
#
_entry.id   AF-A0A162WCR4-F1
#
_cell.length_a   1.000
_cell.length_b   1.000
_cell.length_c   1.000
_cell.angle_alpha   90.00
_cell.angle_beta   90.00
_cell.angle_gamma   90.00
#
_symmetry.space_group_name_H-M   'P 1'
#
loop_
_entity.id
_entity.type
_entity.pdbx_description
1 polymer ?
#
loop_
_entity_poly.entity_id
_entity_poly.type
_entity_poly.pdbx_seq_one_letter_code
_entity_poly.pdbx_strand_id
1 'polypeptide(L)'
;MTEHLLDYKELFLQEQCWREFAELKQKEAEMIQRNECHRCEEAEARTRKTMLPEFFNARHHHLHLGLAVQTDASLSTRGDSANANNKLRSERLRVWDDIMEPGFA
;
A
#
# COMPACT_ATOMS: atom_id res chain seq x y z
N MET A 1 34.08 23.86 -53.53
CA MET A 1 34.19 22.58 -52.78
C MET A 1 33.65 22.66 -51.35
N THR A 2 33.26 23.82 -50.83
CA THR A 2 32.69 23.98 -49.47
C THR A 2 31.18 23.77 -49.43
N GLU A 3 30.47 24.08 -50.51
CA GLU A 3 28.99 24.01 -50.55
C GLU A 3 28.45 22.60 -50.32
N HIS A 4 29.03 21.58 -50.93
CA HIS A 4 28.65 20.17 -50.69
C HIS A 4 28.96 19.67 -49.27
N LEU A 5 29.91 20.29 -48.56
CA LEU A 5 30.27 19.90 -47.19
C LEU A 5 29.36 20.56 -46.15
N LEU A 6 28.86 21.76 -46.43
CA LEU A 6 27.82 22.40 -45.60
C LEU A 6 26.48 21.65 -45.72
N ASP A 7 26.11 21.22 -46.93
CA ASP A 7 24.88 20.48 -47.23
C ASP A 7 24.76 19.15 -46.43
N TYR A 8 25.85 18.36 -46.38
CA TYR A 8 25.87 17.13 -45.58
C TYR A 8 25.77 17.36 -44.07
N LYS A 9 26.35 18.46 -43.57
CA LYS A 9 26.29 18.80 -42.14
C LYS A 9 24.89 19.22 -41.72
N GLU A 10 24.19 19.97 -42.57
CA GLU A 10 22.78 20.34 -42.35
C GLU A 10 21.87 19.12 -42.38
N LEU A 11 22.06 18.22 -43.35
CA LEU A 11 21.30 16.98 -43.45
C LEU A 11 21.48 16.09 -42.21
N PHE A 12 22.71 15.96 -41.70
CA PHE A 12 22.99 15.20 -40.48
C PHE A 12 22.30 15.81 -39.25
N LEU A 13 22.35 17.12 -39.07
CA LEU A 13 21.69 17.82 -37.97
C LEU A 13 20.16 17.68 -38.04
N GLN A 14 19.59 17.76 -39.24
CA GLN A 14 18.17 17.54 -39.46
C GLN A 14 17.75 16.12 -39.08
N GLU A 15 18.55 15.11 -39.44
CA GLU A 15 18.30 13.72 -39.04
C GLU A 15 18.35 13.54 -37.51
N GLN A 16 19.32 14.16 -36.83
CA GLN A 16 19.39 14.12 -35.36
C GLN A 16 18.15 14.75 -34.71
N CYS A 17 17.72 15.92 -35.20
CA CYS A 17 16.49 16.57 -34.75
C CYS A 17 15.26 15.67 -34.95
N TRP A 18 15.14 14.98 -36.09
CA TRP A 18 14.04 14.05 -36.33
C TRP A 18 14.05 12.87 -35.37
N ARG A 19 15.23 12.33 -35.03
CA ARG A 19 15.37 11.24 -34.05
C ARG A 19 14.97 11.71 -32.65
N GLU A 20 15.45 12.87 -32.22
CA GLU A 20 15.10 13.45 -30.91
C GLU A 20 13.61 13.75 -30.80
N PHE A 21 13.01 14.31 -31.85
CA PHE A 21 11.57 14.59 -31.88
C PHE A 21 10.74 13.31 -31.86
N ALA A 22 11.17 12.28 -32.60
CA ALA A 22 10.51 10.97 -32.58
C ALA A 22 10.61 10.32 -31.20
N GLU A 23 11.76 10.40 -30.53
CA GLU A 23 11.95 9.87 -29.18
C GLU A 23 11.09 10.61 -28.14
N LEU A 24 11.04 11.95 -28.22
CA LEU A 24 10.16 12.76 -27.36
C LEU A 24 8.69 12.40 -27.55
N LYS A 25 8.26 12.20 -28.80
CA LYS A 25 6.89 11.78 -29.11
C LYS A 25 6.58 10.38 -28.57
N GLN A 26 7.53 9.46 -28.63
CA GLN A 26 7.37 8.13 -28.04
C GLN A 26 7.26 8.20 -26.52
N LYS A 27 8.15 8.94 -25.86
CA LYS A 27 8.12 9.14 -24.40
C LYS A 27 6.83 9.80 -23.94
N GLU A 28 6.37 10.83 -24.66
CA GLU A 28 5.09 11.49 -24.38
C GLU A 28 3.92 10.52 -24.50
N ALA A 29 3.87 9.72 -25.58
CA ALA A 29 2.83 8.71 -25.77
C ALA A 29 2.85 7.62 -24.69
N GLU A 30 4.04 7.14 -24.31
CA GLU A 30 4.21 6.15 -23.24
C GLU A 30 3.75 6.70 -21.89
N MET A 31 4.12 7.94 -21.56
CA MET A 31 3.69 8.60 -20.33
C MET A 31 2.17 8.78 -20.29
N ILE A 32 1.56 9.18 -21.40
CA ILE A 32 0.10 9.30 -21.51
C ILE A 32 -0.57 7.94 -21.32
N GLN A 33 -0.09 6.89 -21.99
CA GLN A 33 -0.64 5.54 -21.85
C GLN A 33 -0.50 5.02 -20.42
N ARG A 34 0.66 5.21 -19.80
CA ARG A 34 0.90 4.79 -18.41
C ARG A 34 -0.01 5.52 -17.43
N ASN A 35 -0.18 6.83 -17.62
CA ASN A 35 -1.06 7.63 -16.76
C ASN A 35 -2.53 7.22 -16.94
N GLU A 36 -2.98 6.99 -18.18
CA GLU A 36 -4.35 6.54 -18.42
C GLU A 36 -4.60 5.15 -17.84
N CYS A 37 -3.66 4.21 -18.00
CA CYS A 37 -3.73 2.89 -17.37
C CYS A 37 -3.87 3.00 -15.84
N HIS A 38 -3.03 3.82 -15.21
CA HIS A 38 -3.09 4.06 -13.77
C HIS A 38 -4.44 4.65 -13.34
N ARG A 39 -4.98 5.62 -14.10
CA ARG A 39 -6.29 6.22 -13.81
C ARG A 39 -7.43 5.21 -13.93
N CYS A 40 -7.39 4.33 -14.93
CA CYS A 40 -8.36 3.25 -15.09
C CYS A 40 -8.28 2.27 -13.92
N GLU A 41 -7.08 1.84 -13.54
CA GLU A 41 -6.85 0.95 -12.40
C GLU A 41 -7.36 1.56 -11.09
N GLU A 42 -7.09 2.84 -10.84
CA GLU A 42 -7.60 3.53 -9.65
C GLU A 42 -9.14 3.63 -9.64
N ALA A 43 -9.76 3.91 -10.80
CA ALA A 43 -11.22 3.98 -10.90
C ALA A 43 -11.86 2.61 -10.65
N GLU A 44 -11.27 1.54 -11.18
CA GLU A 44 -11.71 0.16 -10.93
C GLU A 44 -11.50 -0.22 -9.45
N ALA A 45 -10.35 0.11 -8.86
CA ALA A 45 -10.05 -0.15 -7.46
C ALA A 45 -11.04 0.54 -6.49
N ARG A 46 -11.56 1.72 -6.86
CA ARG A 46 -12.56 2.46 -6.06
C ARG A 46 -13.97 1.90 -6.20
N THR A 47 -14.32 1.35 -7.36
CA THR A 47 -15.69 0.89 -7.68
C THR A 47 -15.89 -0.60 -7.47
N ARG A 48 -14.80 -1.39 -7.45
CA ARG A 48 -14.86 -2.82 -7.15
C ARG A 48 -15.36 -3.06 -5.72
N LYS A 49 -16.03 -4.20 -5.53
CA LYS A 49 -16.42 -4.65 -4.20
C LYS A 49 -15.17 -5.00 -3.41
N THR A 50 -15.06 -4.48 -2.19
CA THR A 50 -13.98 -4.83 -1.28
C THR A 50 -14.06 -6.31 -0.94
N MET A 51 -12.93 -7.02 -1.08
CA MET A 51 -12.85 -8.42 -0.65
C MET A 51 -12.64 -8.50 0.86
N LEU A 52 -13.11 -9.58 1.47
CA LEU A 52 -13.02 -9.78 2.91
C LEU A 52 -11.58 -9.68 3.47
N PRO A 53 -10.54 -10.27 2.83
CA PRO A 53 -9.16 -10.12 3.30
C PRO A 53 -8.65 -8.67 3.24
N GLU A 54 -8.97 -7.95 2.16
CA GLU A 54 -8.59 -6.54 1.98
C GLU A 54 -9.22 -5.67 3.07
N PHE A 55 -10.50 -5.92 3.38
CA PHE A 55 -11.21 -5.24 4.45
C PHE A 55 -10.57 -5.48 5.81
N PHE A 56 -10.24 -6.72 6.16
CA PHE A 56 -9.55 -7.01 7.42
C PHE A 56 -8.18 -6.35 7.48
N ASN A 57 -7.38 -6.43 6.42
CA ASN A 57 -6.07 -5.80 6.37
C ASN A 57 -6.17 -4.27 6.57
N ALA A 58 -7.11 -3.61 5.88
CA ALA A 58 -7.37 -2.19 6.06
C ALA A 58 -7.78 -1.88 7.52
N ARG A 59 -8.63 -2.72 8.11
CA ARG A 59 -9.03 -2.57 9.52
C ARG A 59 -7.87 -2.74 10.47
N HIS A 60 -7.02 -3.74 10.29
CA HIS A 60 -5.86 -3.96 11.16
C HIS A 60 -4.89 -2.79 11.08
N HIS A 61 -4.64 -2.27 9.88
CA HIS A 61 -3.83 -1.08 9.70
C HIS A 61 -4.41 0.10 10.51
N HIS A 62 -5.72 0.37 10.39
CA HIS A 62 -6.36 1.50 11.07
C HIS A 62 -6.62 1.28 12.56
N LEU A 63 -6.82 0.04 13.01
CA LEU A 63 -7.07 -0.30 14.41
C LEU A 63 -5.83 0.01 15.26
N HIS A 64 -4.64 -0.20 14.71
CA HIS A 64 -3.39 0.08 15.40
C HIS A 64 -2.95 1.55 15.27
N LEU A 65 -3.54 2.33 14.35
CA LEU A 65 -3.26 3.77 14.26
C LEU A 65 -3.75 4.48 15.52
N GLY A 66 -2.82 5.04 16.29
CA GLY A 66 -3.11 5.78 17.51
C GLY A 66 -3.18 4.93 18.78
N LEU A 67 -3.00 3.61 18.69
CA LEU A 67 -2.76 2.78 19.86
C LEU A 67 -1.27 2.82 20.21
N ALA A 68 -0.91 3.67 21.17
CA ALA A 68 0.39 3.62 21.80
C ALA A 68 0.35 2.65 23.00
N VAL A 69 1.36 1.81 23.15
CA VAL A 69 1.53 1.01 24.37
C VAL A 69 1.84 1.98 25.50
N GLN A 70 0.97 2.03 26.52
CA GLN A 70 1.22 2.79 27.73
C GLN A 70 2.39 2.15 28.50
N THR A 71 3.57 2.77 28.45
CA THR A 71 4.79 2.27 29.11
C THR A 71 4.89 2.65 30.58
N ASP A 72 4.17 3.70 30.99
CA ASP A 72 4.11 4.09 32.39
C ASP A 72 3.19 3.13 33.18
N ALA A 73 3.81 2.31 34.03
CA ALA A 73 3.14 1.38 34.92
C ALA A 73 2.24 2.06 35.97
N SER A 74 2.39 3.38 36.18
CA SER A 74 1.51 4.15 37.08
C SER A 74 0.13 4.42 36.49
N LEU A 75 0.04 4.50 35.16
CA LEU A 75 -1.19 4.76 34.42
C LEU A 75 -1.85 3.48 33.91
N SER A 76 -1.22 2.32 34.12
CA SER A 76 -1.78 1.01 33.79
C SER A 76 -2.86 0.59 34.80
N THR A 77 -3.78 -0.28 34.37
CA THR A 77 -4.76 -0.88 35.27
C THR A 77 -4.03 -1.71 36.33
N ARG A 78 -3.99 -1.18 37.55
CA ARG A 78 -3.41 -1.86 38.70
C ARG A 78 -4.44 -2.81 39.32
N GLY A 79 -4.09 -4.08 39.41
CA GLY A 79 -4.91 -5.07 40.09
C GLY A 79 -4.18 -6.40 40.17
N ASP A 80 -4.20 -7.01 41.35
CA ASP A 80 -3.77 -8.39 41.51
C ASP A 80 -4.86 -9.31 40.92
N SER A 81 -4.48 -10.22 40.03
CA SER A 81 -5.35 -11.28 39.51
C SER A 81 -5.96 -12.15 40.62
N ALA A 82 -5.26 -12.28 41.76
CA ALA A 82 -5.76 -12.96 42.94
C ALA A 82 -6.88 -12.17 43.67
N ASN A 83 -7.01 -10.86 43.42
CA ASN A 83 -8.09 -10.01 43.92
C ASN A 83 -9.37 -10.13 43.06
N ALA A 84 -9.54 -11.24 42.33
CA ALA A 84 -10.78 -11.58 41.63
C ALA A 84 -11.83 -12.23 42.56
N ASN A 85 -11.45 -12.59 43.80
CA ASN A 85 -12.38 -13.12 44.78
C ASN A 85 -13.48 -12.09 45.13
N ASN A 86 -14.70 -12.57 45.32
CA ASN A 86 -15.91 -11.78 45.62
C ASN A 86 -16.36 -10.74 44.57
N LYS A 87 -15.78 -10.74 43.37
CA LYS A 87 -16.33 -9.97 42.24
C LYS A 87 -17.45 -10.75 41.56
N LEU A 88 -18.51 -10.04 41.16
CA LEU A 88 -19.57 -10.62 40.33
C LEU A 88 -18.95 -11.11 39.02
N ARG A 89 -19.09 -12.40 38.78
CA ARG A 89 -18.61 -13.09 37.57
C ARG A 89 -19.78 -13.82 36.94
N SER A 90 -19.77 -13.92 35.61
CA SER A 90 -20.78 -14.73 34.92
C SER A 90 -20.64 -16.18 35.35
N GLU A 91 -21.75 -16.80 35.75
CA GLU A 91 -21.80 -18.22 36.12
C GLU A 91 -21.73 -19.14 34.89
N ARG A 92 -21.87 -18.59 33.69
CA ARG A 92 -21.98 -19.33 32.42
C ARG A 92 -20.70 -19.26 31.58
N LEU A 93 -19.56 -19.00 32.21
CA LEU A 93 -18.27 -19.11 31.52
C LEU A 93 -18.07 -20.57 31.10
N ARG A 94 -17.93 -20.80 29.79
CA ARG A 94 -17.54 -22.10 29.24
C ARG A 94 -16.06 -22.07 28.91
N VAL A 95 -15.39 -23.18 29.13
CA VAL A 95 -14.02 -23.38 28.65
C VAL A 95 -14.07 -23.33 27.12
N TRP A 96 -13.14 -22.59 26.53
CA TRP A 96 -12.99 -22.53 25.08
C TRP A 96 -12.04 -23.65 24.66
N ASP A 97 -12.58 -24.86 24.50
CA ASP A 97 -11.79 -26.07 24.24
C ASP A 97 -11.11 -26.07 22.84
N ASP A 98 -11.67 -25.31 21.88
CA ASP A 98 -11.23 -25.32 20.47
C ASP A 98 -9.91 -24.57 20.18
N ILE A 99 -9.28 -23.92 21.16
CA ILE A 99 -8.05 -23.13 20.95
C ILE A 99 -6.77 -23.94 21.25
N MET A 100 -6.90 -25.13 21.83
CA MET A 100 -5.75 -25.99 22.11
C MET A 100 -5.36 -26.80 20.87
N GLU A 101 -4.67 -26.18 19.93
CA GLU A 101 -3.87 -26.91 18.94
C GLU A 101 -2.80 -27.73 19.70
N PRO A 102 -2.73 -29.07 19.51
CA PRO A 102 -1.79 -29.93 20.20
C PRO A 102 -0.39 -29.73 19.64
N GLY A 103 0.32 -28.70 20.08
CA GLY A 103 1.69 -28.44 19.63
C GLY A 103 2.47 -27.33 20.34
N PHE A 104 1.87 -26.59 21.26
CA PHE A 104 2.56 -25.57 22.05
C PHE A 104 2.49 -25.90 23.54
N ALA A 105 3.36 -26.81 23.97
CA ALA A 105 3.75 -27.01 25.37
C ALA A 105 5.28 -27.09 25.44
#